data_AF-A0A953JHG7-F1
#
_entry.id   AF-A0A953JHG7-F1
#
_cell.length_a   1.000
_cell.length_b   1.000
_cell.length_c   1.000
_cell.angle_alpha   90.00
_cell.angle_beta   90.00
_cell.angle_gamma   90.00
#
_symmetry.space_group_name_H-M   'P 1'
#
loop_
_entity.id
_entity.type
_entity.pdbx_description
1 polymer ?
#
loop_
_entity_poly.entity_id
_entity_poly.type
_entity_poly.pdbx_seq_one_letter_code
_entity_poly.pdbx_strand_id
1 'polypeptide(L)'
;MLAATDGNAAMKIVAENSAADIEAHHARLRAEHAVQELAANLLRIVRGAGKPYDLVRNVSDFIHAVVAYDEAKPGAPWGEVQADALRIDRDPVSVEEFGEAEWLRARGEDSVVRGALQIAASRLLQQRTQEAAGRDEMYRGIRDIEQAREMAVAARRKAELAQHRHPRVVTPPGPVGAPRRSRGNPSDAG
;
A
#
# COMPACT_ATOMS: atom_id res chain seq x y z
N MET A 1 2.54 -24.55 -51.48
CA MET A 1 3.80 -23.87 -51.10
C MET A 1 3.39 -22.63 -50.33
N LEU A 2 3.50 -22.70 -49.01
CA LEU A 2 3.13 -21.66 -48.05
C LEU A 2 4.14 -20.50 -48.15
N ALA A 3 3.63 -19.27 -48.23
CA ALA A 3 4.34 -18.10 -47.76
C ALA A 3 3.34 -17.30 -46.93
N ALA A 4 3.36 -17.61 -45.63
CA ALA A 4 2.87 -16.71 -44.61
C ALA A 4 3.82 -15.52 -44.56
N THR A 5 3.27 -14.31 -44.67
CA THR A 5 3.88 -13.12 -44.09
C THR A 5 2.82 -12.51 -43.22
N ASP A 6 2.91 -12.89 -41.94
CA ASP A 6 2.24 -12.29 -40.81
C ASP A 6 2.30 -10.76 -40.90
N GLY A 7 1.13 -10.13 -41.07
CA GLY A 7 0.38 -9.70 -39.89
C GLY A 7 1.16 -8.96 -38.80
N ASN A 8 2.19 -8.17 -39.11
CA ASN A 8 2.74 -7.23 -38.14
C ASN A 8 1.84 -5.98 -38.12
N ALA A 9 0.68 -6.13 -37.49
CA ALA A 9 -0.24 -5.06 -37.17
C ALA A 9 0.47 -4.07 -36.23
N ALA A 10 1.09 -3.08 -36.87
CA ALA A 10 1.28 -1.71 -36.41
C ALA A 10 0.99 -1.49 -34.92
N MET A 11 2.01 -1.71 -34.07
CA MET A 11 2.09 -1.03 -32.78
C MET A 11 2.45 0.44 -33.06
N LYS A 12 1.46 1.21 -33.50
CA LYS A 12 1.57 2.67 -33.64
C LYS A 12 1.37 3.30 -32.26
N ILE A 13 2.36 3.14 -31.38
CA ILE A 13 2.48 4.02 -30.21
C ILE A 13 3.27 5.24 -30.66
N VAL A 14 2.55 6.24 -31.15
CA VAL A 14 3.03 7.62 -31.12
C VAL A 14 1.81 8.42 -30.71
N ALA A 15 1.65 8.63 -29.40
CA ALA A 15 0.90 9.79 -28.96
C ALA A 15 1.70 10.98 -29.50
N GLU A 16 1.19 11.63 -30.54
CA GLU A 16 1.66 12.91 -31.04
C GLU A 16 1.33 13.97 -29.97
N ASN A 17 1.94 13.85 -28.79
CA ASN A 17 1.94 14.94 -27.83
C ASN A 17 2.81 16.03 -28.43
N SER A 18 2.24 17.21 -28.60
CA SER A 18 3.00 18.35 -29.11
C SER A 18 4.14 18.68 -28.14
N ALA A 19 5.19 19.34 -28.61
CA ALA A 19 6.25 19.82 -27.72
C ALA A 19 5.69 20.69 -26.56
N ALA A 20 4.58 21.40 -26.82
CA ALA A 20 3.85 22.16 -25.81
C ALA A 20 3.18 21.26 -24.77
N ASP A 21 2.57 20.13 -25.17
CA ASP A 21 1.97 19.18 -24.24
C ASP A 21 3.01 18.49 -23.35
N ILE A 22 4.17 18.19 -23.93
CA ILE A 22 5.32 17.63 -23.20
C ILE A 22 5.82 18.64 -22.17
N GLU A 23 6.01 19.91 -22.55
CA GLU A 23 6.45 20.94 -21.61
C GLU A 23 5.41 21.19 -20.51
N ALA A 24 4.13 21.27 -20.86
CA ALA A 24 3.05 21.41 -19.89
C ALA A 24 3.01 20.23 -18.90
N HIS A 25 3.25 19.01 -19.37
CA HIS A 25 3.36 17.83 -18.50
C HIS A 25 4.56 17.92 -17.56
N HIS A 26 5.73 18.31 -18.05
CA HIS A 26 6.91 18.49 -17.19
C HIS A 26 6.73 19.62 -16.17
N ALA A 27 6.15 20.75 -16.60
CA ALA A 27 5.84 21.86 -15.71
C ALA A 27 4.84 21.45 -14.61
N ARG A 28 3.82 20.66 -14.97
CA ARG A 28 2.90 20.05 -14.00
C ARG A 28 3.65 19.22 -12.96
N LEU A 29 4.48 18.26 -13.40
CA LEU A 29 5.22 17.37 -12.49
C LEU A 29 6.15 18.16 -11.55
N ARG A 30 6.80 19.22 -12.04
CA ARG A 30 7.63 20.10 -11.20
C ARG A 30 6.79 20.82 -10.14
N ALA A 31 5.61 21.31 -10.50
CA ALA A 31 4.71 21.98 -9.58
C ALA A 31 4.14 21.02 -8.53
N GLU A 32 3.77 19.80 -8.92
CA GLU A 32 3.37 18.73 -8.01
C GLU A 32 4.48 18.40 -7.01
N HIS A 33 5.72 18.22 -7.48
CA HIS A 33 6.86 17.95 -6.61
C HIS A 33 7.13 19.11 -5.63
N ALA A 34 7.13 20.35 -6.13
CA ALA A 34 7.42 21.51 -5.31
C ALA A 34 6.37 21.71 -4.20
N VAL A 35 5.08 21.47 -4.49
CA VAL A 35 4.03 21.56 -3.46
C VAL A 35 4.14 20.43 -2.44
N GLN A 36 4.54 19.23 -2.85
CA GLN A 36 4.79 18.10 -1.96
C GLN A 36 5.99 18.38 -1.02
N GLU A 37 7.10 18.90 -1.54
CA GLU A 37 8.27 19.26 -0.72
C GLU A 37 7.96 20.37 0.29
N LEU A 38 7.21 21.40 -0.14
CA LEU A 38 6.72 22.45 0.75
C LEU A 38 5.84 21.86 1.86
N ALA A 39 4.81 21.08 1.51
CA ALA A 39 3.89 20.47 2.47
C ALA A 39 4.61 19.52 3.44
N ALA A 40 5.50 18.67 2.93
CA ALA A 40 6.28 17.75 3.75
C ALA A 40 7.17 18.50 4.75
N ASN A 41 7.86 19.57 4.32
CA ASN A 41 8.68 20.37 5.23
C ASN A 41 7.80 21.07 6.29
N LEU A 42 6.66 21.63 5.90
CA LEU A 42 5.72 22.26 6.85
C LEU A 42 5.23 21.26 7.91
N LEU A 43 4.78 20.08 7.51
CA LEU A 43 4.36 19.01 8.44
C LEU A 43 5.50 18.62 9.38
N ARG A 44 6.73 18.50 8.86
CA ARG A 44 7.91 18.20 9.69
C ARG A 44 8.25 19.34 10.64
N ILE A 45 8.12 20.60 10.23
CA ILE A 45 8.34 21.77 11.09
C ILE A 45 7.31 21.75 12.24
N VAL A 46 6.03 21.55 11.93
CA VAL A 46 4.96 21.44 12.94
C VAL A 46 5.24 20.30 13.93
N ARG A 47 5.77 19.18 13.45
CA ARG A 47 6.21 18.06 14.29
C ARG A 47 7.50 18.34 15.10
N GLY A 48 8.28 19.36 14.73
CA GLY A 48 9.58 19.69 15.35
C GLY A 48 10.80 18.99 14.76
N ALA A 49 10.69 18.41 13.56
CA ALA A 49 11.76 17.68 12.85
C ALA A 49 12.02 18.17 11.41
N GLY A 50 11.52 19.37 11.08
CA GLY A 50 11.65 19.99 9.76
C GLY A 50 12.85 20.92 9.66
N LYS A 51 12.94 21.63 8.53
CA LYS A 51 13.98 22.62 8.24
C LYS A 51 13.35 24.00 8.08
N PRO A 52 13.17 24.78 9.18
CA PRO A 52 12.56 26.11 9.10
C PRO A 52 13.31 27.07 8.16
N TYR A 53 14.64 26.96 8.10
CA TYR A 53 15.48 27.78 7.22
C TYR A 53 15.28 27.51 5.73
N ASP A 54 14.73 26.35 5.36
CA ASP A 54 14.40 26.01 3.97
C ASP A 54 13.02 26.52 3.56
N LEU A 55 12.21 27.05 4.48
CA LEU A 55 10.82 27.43 4.19
C LEU A 55 10.72 28.48 3.07
N VAL A 56 11.54 29.53 3.13
CA VAL A 56 11.54 30.59 2.11
C VAL A 56 11.90 30.03 0.74
N ARG A 57 12.89 29.13 0.67
CA ARG A 57 13.29 28.47 -0.57
C ARG A 57 12.15 27.61 -1.11
N ASN A 58 11.58 26.73 -0.30
CA ASN A 58 10.48 25.85 -0.72
C ASN A 58 9.26 26.64 -1.23
N VAL A 59 8.93 27.79 -0.61
CA VAL A 59 7.87 28.68 -1.09
C VAL A 59 8.23 29.31 -2.45
N SER A 60 9.48 29.77 -2.62
CA SER A 60 9.95 30.31 -3.88
C SER A 60 9.90 29.28 -5.01
N ASP A 61 10.43 28.07 -4.76
CA ASP A 61 10.45 26.96 -5.72
C ASP A 61 9.02 26.57 -6.14
N PHE A 62 8.10 26.52 -5.16
CA PHE A 62 6.68 26.28 -5.42
C PHE A 62 6.06 27.36 -6.32
N ILE A 63 6.25 28.64 -5.99
CA ILE A 63 5.69 29.75 -6.79
C ILE A 63 6.24 29.70 -8.22
N HIS A 64 7.55 29.53 -8.40
CA HIS A 64 8.15 29.44 -9.72
C HIS A 64 7.62 28.25 -10.53
N ALA A 65 7.42 27.10 -9.90
CA ALA A 65 6.88 25.92 -10.58
C ALA A 65 5.42 26.11 -11.02
N VAL A 66 4.58 26.74 -10.18
CA VAL A 66 3.19 27.04 -10.53
C VAL A 66 3.11 28.06 -11.67
N VAL A 67 3.93 29.12 -11.64
CA VAL A 67 3.98 30.12 -12.73
C VAL A 67 4.40 29.45 -14.03
N ALA A 68 5.44 28.60 -14.02
CA ALA A 68 5.88 27.88 -15.21
C ALA A 68 4.81 26.93 -15.76
N TYR A 69 3.99 26.31 -14.89
CA TYR A 69 2.86 25.48 -15.32
C TYR A 69 1.74 26.30 -15.95
N ASP A 70 1.38 27.44 -15.36
CA ASP A 70 0.37 28.35 -15.93
C ASP A 70 0.84 28.92 -17.27
N GLU A 71 2.11 29.30 -17.40
CA GLU A 71 2.70 29.76 -18.68
C GLU A 71 2.66 28.67 -19.75
N ALA A 72 2.94 27.41 -19.39
CA ALA A 72 2.89 26.28 -20.30
C ALA A 72 1.45 25.85 -20.66
N LYS A 73 0.48 26.10 -19.77
CA LYS A 73 -0.92 25.75 -19.98
C LYS A 73 -1.87 26.77 -19.29
N PRO A 74 -2.08 27.94 -19.90
CA PRO A 74 -2.87 29.00 -19.29
C PRO A 74 -4.31 28.57 -19.00
N GLY A 75 -4.79 28.86 -17.78
CA GLY A 75 -6.16 28.54 -17.36
C GLY A 75 -6.40 27.06 -17.03
N ALA A 76 -5.34 26.25 -16.91
CA ALA A 76 -5.47 24.89 -16.39
C ALA A 76 -5.94 24.90 -14.92
N PRO A 77 -6.76 23.91 -14.49
CA PRO A 77 -7.28 23.85 -13.13
C PRO A 77 -6.18 23.46 -12.14
N TRP A 78 -5.43 24.44 -11.63
CA TRP A 78 -4.37 24.19 -10.64
C TRP A 78 -4.91 23.59 -9.34
N GLY A 79 -6.12 23.97 -8.91
CA GLY A 79 -6.71 23.47 -7.67
C GLY A 79 -6.89 21.94 -7.63
N GLU A 80 -7.26 21.32 -8.75
CA GLU A 80 -7.40 19.86 -8.85
C GLU A 80 -6.04 19.17 -8.81
N VAL A 81 -5.08 19.68 -9.60
CA VAL A 81 -3.69 19.18 -9.62
C VAL A 81 -3.07 19.25 -8.22
N GLN A 82 -3.26 20.38 -7.51
CA GLN A 82 -2.77 20.55 -6.16
C GLN A 82 -3.43 19.58 -5.17
N ALA A 83 -4.75 19.41 -5.25
CA ALA A 83 -5.48 18.50 -4.38
C ALA A 83 -5.04 17.04 -4.58
N ASP A 84 -4.81 16.65 -5.83
CA ASP A 84 -4.29 15.33 -6.18
C ASP A 84 -2.85 15.14 -5.71
N ALA A 85 -1.97 16.12 -5.92
CA ALA A 85 -0.57 16.06 -5.51
C ALA A 85 -0.39 15.95 -3.99
N LEU A 86 -1.31 16.53 -3.22
CA LEU A 86 -1.29 16.54 -1.76
C LEU A 86 -2.12 15.41 -1.12
N ARG A 87 -2.70 14.52 -1.92
CA ARG A 87 -3.45 13.37 -1.39
C ARG A 87 -2.47 12.39 -0.73
N ILE A 88 -2.63 12.18 0.58
CA ILE A 88 -1.79 11.27 1.39
C ILE A 88 -2.40 9.86 1.46
N ASP A 89 -3.68 9.74 1.07
CA ASP A 89 -4.44 8.50 1.11
C ASP A 89 -3.68 7.39 0.37
N ARG A 90 -3.54 6.23 1.03
CA ARG A 90 -3.17 5.00 0.30
C ARG A 90 -4.37 4.58 -0.52
N ASP A 91 -4.16 4.23 -1.79
CA ASP A 91 -5.23 3.63 -2.59
C ASP A 91 -5.87 2.49 -1.78
N PRO A 92 -7.18 2.53 -1.54
CA PRO A 92 -7.87 1.51 -0.77
C PRO A 92 -7.86 0.25 -1.63
N VAL A 93 -6.86 -0.60 -1.38
CA VAL A 93 -6.83 -1.95 -1.90
C VAL A 93 -8.07 -2.69 -1.40
N SER A 94 -8.67 -3.53 -2.24
CA SER A 94 -9.98 -4.11 -1.94
C SER A 94 -9.90 -5.21 -0.87
N VAL A 95 -11.05 -5.52 -0.24
CA VAL A 95 -11.14 -6.67 0.69
C VAL A 95 -10.79 -7.96 -0.03
N GLU A 96 -11.12 -8.06 -1.32
CA GLU A 96 -10.83 -9.22 -2.16
C GLU A 96 -9.32 -9.43 -2.35
N GLU A 97 -8.52 -8.36 -2.35
CA GLU A 97 -7.07 -8.42 -2.58
C GLU A 97 -6.26 -8.68 -1.30
N PHE A 98 -6.68 -8.12 -0.16
CA PHE A 98 -5.94 -8.24 1.11
C PHE A 98 -6.59 -9.20 2.14
N GLY A 99 -7.83 -9.62 1.93
CA GLY A 99 -8.61 -10.26 2.97
C GLY A 99 -9.02 -9.28 4.08
N GLU A 100 -10.05 -9.66 4.83
CA GLU A 100 -10.76 -8.76 5.73
C GLU A 100 -9.89 -8.12 6.82
N ALA A 101 -8.97 -8.90 7.42
CA ALA A 101 -8.11 -8.40 8.50
C ALA A 101 -7.07 -7.38 8.00
N GLU A 102 -6.43 -7.61 6.86
CA GLU A 102 -5.42 -6.69 6.32
C GLU A 102 -6.07 -5.44 5.72
N TRP A 103 -7.22 -5.58 5.06
CA TRP A 103 -8.04 -4.45 4.63
C TRP A 103 -8.42 -3.54 5.81
N LEU A 104 -8.96 -4.12 6.88
CA LEU A 104 -9.40 -3.38 8.06
C LEU A 104 -8.22 -2.67 8.73
N ARG A 105 -7.05 -3.31 8.76
CA ARG A 105 -5.81 -2.68 9.24
C ARG A 105 -5.42 -1.48 8.38
N ALA A 106 -5.38 -1.64 7.05
CA ALA A 106 -4.97 -0.57 6.13
C ALA A 106 -5.91 0.64 6.23
N ARG A 107 -7.22 0.40 6.26
CA ARG A 107 -8.24 1.42 6.50
C ARG A 107 -8.07 2.11 7.86
N GLY A 108 -7.77 1.34 8.90
CA GLY A 108 -7.56 1.86 10.24
C GLY A 108 -6.32 2.76 10.33
N GLU A 109 -5.22 2.36 9.69
CA GLU A 109 -3.98 3.16 9.57
C GLU A 109 -4.26 4.50 8.86
N ASP A 110 -5.02 4.48 7.76
CA ASP A 110 -5.42 5.69 7.03
C ASP A 110 -6.26 6.64 7.90
N SER A 111 -7.29 6.10 8.58
CA SER A 111 -8.16 6.86 9.48
C SER A 111 -7.39 7.50 10.65
N VAL A 112 -6.37 6.81 11.18
CA VAL A 112 -5.48 7.36 12.21
C VAL A 112 -4.69 8.55 11.68
N VAL A 113 -4.11 8.43 10.49
CA VAL A 113 -3.33 9.52 9.86
C VAL A 113 -4.21 10.72 9.58
N ARG A 114 -5.38 10.53 8.95
CA ARG A 114 -6.33 11.61 8.63
C ARG A 114 -6.81 12.34 9.87
N GLY A 115 -7.25 11.59 10.90
CA GLY A 115 -7.69 12.17 12.16
C GLY A 115 -6.57 12.95 12.87
N ALA A 116 -5.35 12.43 12.88
CA ALA A 116 -4.20 13.11 13.48
C ALA A 116 -3.83 14.42 12.74
N LEU A 117 -3.84 14.40 11.40
CA LEU A 117 -3.62 15.60 10.59
C LEU A 117 -4.71 16.65 10.81
N GLN A 118 -5.97 16.23 10.87
CA GLN A 118 -7.10 17.12 11.17
C GLN A 118 -6.98 17.77 12.55
N ILE A 119 -6.58 17.01 13.57
CA ILE A 119 -6.31 17.54 14.91
C ILE A 119 -5.18 18.58 14.86
N ALA A 120 -4.07 18.27 14.19
CA ALA A 120 -2.93 19.19 14.08
C ALA A 120 -3.34 20.50 13.38
N ALA A 121 -4.04 20.42 12.24
CA ALA A 121 -4.55 21.57 11.52
C ALA A 121 -5.54 22.39 12.37
N SER A 122 -6.48 21.72 13.03
CA SER A 122 -7.47 22.36 13.91
C SER A 122 -6.81 23.11 15.06
N ARG A 123 -5.72 22.57 15.62
CA ARG A 123 -4.96 23.24 16.70
C ARG A 123 -4.20 24.47 16.21
N LEU A 124 -3.58 24.39 15.03
CA LEU A 124 -2.92 25.54 14.40
C LEU A 124 -3.93 26.68 14.13
N LEU A 125 -5.17 26.33 13.76
CA LEU A 125 -6.25 27.27 13.48
C LEU A 125 -7.17 27.59 14.67
N GLN A 126 -6.91 27.00 15.85
CA GLN A 126 -7.73 27.14 17.07
C GLN A 126 -9.22 26.73 16.91
N GLN A 127 -9.52 25.74 16.08
CA GLN A 127 -10.87 25.27 15.75
C GLN A 127 -11.30 24.05 16.58
N ARG A 128 -11.82 24.29 17.80
CA ARG A 128 -12.15 23.21 18.77
C ARG A 128 -13.13 22.14 18.24
N THR A 129 -14.14 22.53 17.47
CA THR A 129 -15.12 21.58 16.90
C THR A 129 -14.48 20.63 15.89
N GLN A 130 -13.57 21.15 15.07
CA GLN A 130 -12.86 20.36 14.05
C GLN A 130 -11.84 19.42 14.68
N GLU A 131 -11.28 19.79 15.85
CA GLU A 131 -10.45 18.88 16.65
C GLU A 131 -11.25 17.67 17.14
N ALA A 132 -12.51 17.85 17.57
CA ALA A 132 -13.36 16.76 18.02
C ALA A 132 -13.63 15.75 16.89
N ALA A 133 -13.95 16.24 15.68
CA ALA A 133 -14.16 15.40 14.51
C ALA A 133 -12.91 14.57 14.16
N GLY A 134 -11.72 15.19 14.14
CA GLY A 134 -10.45 14.49 13.89
C GLY A 134 -10.13 13.44 14.97
N ARG A 135 -10.50 13.70 16.22
CA ARG A 135 -10.35 12.75 17.33
C ARG A 135 -11.25 11.53 17.15
N ASP A 136 -12.50 11.72 16.76
CA ASP A 136 -13.43 10.63 16.50
C ASP A 136 -12.96 9.74 15.35
N GLU A 137 -12.46 10.34 14.27
CA GLU A 137 -11.88 9.63 13.13
C GLU A 137 -10.65 8.80 13.53
N MET A 138 -9.71 9.41 14.27
CA MET A 138 -8.53 8.71 14.77
C MET A 138 -8.89 7.53 15.67
N TYR A 139 -9.86 7.69 16.58
CA TYR A 139 -10.31 6.60 17.45
C TYR A 139 -11.05 5.50 16.72
N ARG A 140 -11.78 5.80 15.63
CA ARG A 140 -12.34 4.76 14.76
C ARG A 140 -11.21 3.93 14.13
N GLY A 141 -10.18 4.59 13.61
CA GLY A 141 -9.03 3.90 13.03
C GLY A 141 -8.29 2.99 14.01
N ILE A 142 -8.12 3.43 15.27
CA ILE A 142 -7.53 2.59 16.33
C ILE A 142 -8.36 1.33 16.55
N ARG A 143 -9.69 1.43 16.63
CA ARG A 143 -10.57 0.27 16.81
C ARG A 143 -10.48 -0.70 15.63
N ASP A 144 -10.41 -0.19 14.40
CA ASP A 144 -10.27 -1.01 13.21
C ASP A 144 -8.94 -1.81 13.24
N ILE A 145 -7.84 -1.18 13.64
CA ILE A 145 -6.53 -1.85 13.80
C ILE A 145 -6.57 -2.92 14.89
N GLU A 146 -7.22 -2.64 16.03
CA GLU A 146 -7.38 -3.60 17.12
C GLU A 146 -8.19 -4.83 16.67
N GLN A 147 -9.31 -4.60 15.99
CA GLN A 147 -10.15 -5.67 15.44
C GLN A 147 -9.38 -6.51 14.40
N ALA A 148 -8.65 -5.87 13.48
CA ALA A 148 -7.80 -6.55 12.52
C ALA A 148 -6.78 -7.48 13.19
N ARG A 149 -6.18 -7.03 14.30
CA ARG A 149 -5.23 -7.82 15.08
C ARG A 149 -5.90 -9.03 15.72
N GLU A 150 -7.08 -8.87 16.29
CA GLU A 150 -7.85 -9.97 16.89
C GLU A 150 -8.21 -11.03 15.84
N MET A 151 -8.64 -10.60 14.66
CA MET A 151 -8.95 -11.49 13.53
C MET A 151 -7.73 -12.29 13.08
N ALA A 152 -6.57 -11.64 12.93
CA ALA A 152 -5.33 -12.31 12.57
C ALA A 152 -4.92 -13.38 13.60
N VAL A 153 -5.09 -13.10 14.90
CA VAL A 153 -4.83 -14.06 15.97
C VAL A 153 -5.81 -15.23 15.92
N ALA A 154 -7.10 -14.97 15.71
CA ALA A 154 -8.12 -16.02 15.60
C ALA A 154 -7.89 -16.93 14.38
N ALA A 155 -7.54 -16.34 13.22
CA ALA A 155 -7.21 -17.08 12.01
C ALA A 155 -6.00 -17.98 12.21
N ARG A 156 -4.94 -17.47 12.85
CA ARG A 156 -3.75 -18.26 13.19
C ARG A 156 -4.09 -19.45 14.10
N ARG A 157 -4.86 -19.22 15.17
CA ARG A 157 -5.30 -20.29 16.08
C ARG A 157 -6.11 -21.36 15.35
N LYS A 158 -7.04 -20.95 14.48
CA LYS A 158 -7.84 -21.87 13.66
C LYS A 158 -6.97 -22.70 12.71
N ALA A 159 -5.97 -22.10 12.09
CA ALA A 159 -5.03 -22.78 11.21
C ALA A 159 -4.17 -23.80 11.99
N GLU A 160 -3.67 -23.43 13.17
CA GLU A 160 -2.94 -24.34 14.06
C GLU A 160 -3.80 -25.54 14.46
N LEU A 161 -5.06 -25.33 14.87
CA LEU A 161 -6.00 -26.41 15.19
C LEU A 161 -6.32 -27.31 13.99
N ALA A 162 -6.42 -26.75 12.79
CA ALA A 162 -6.67 -27.51 11.57
C ALA A 162 -5.48 -28.43 11.21
N GLN A 163 -4.25 -27.95 11.38
CA GLN A 163 -3.03 -28.75 11.15
C GLN A 163 -2.94 -29.94 12.10
N HIS A 164 -3.34 -29.78 13.36
CA HIS A 164 -3.36 -30.86 14.36
C HIS A 164 -4.49 -31.88 14.15
N ARG A 165 -5.48 -31.56 13.31
CA ARG A 165 -6.64 -32.42 13.01
C ARG A 165 -6.44 -33.33 11.79
N HIS A 166 -5.31 -33.25 11.09
CA HIS A 166 -5.03 -34.19 10.00
C HIS A 166 -4.98 -35.63 10.53
N PRO A 167 -5.81 -36.54 10.00
CA PRO A 167 -5.86 -37.90 10.50
C PRO A 167 -4.52 -38.58 10.27
N ARG A 168 -3.95 -39.19 11.32
CA ARG A 168 -2.89 -40.18 11.15
C ARG A 168 -3.41 -41.21 10.14
N VAL A 169 -2.73 -41.33 8.99
CA VAL A 169 -2.95 -42.42 8.06
C VAL A 169 -2.72 -43.71 8.86
N VAL A 170 -3.80 -44.39 9.24
CA VAL A 170 -3.72 -45.71 9.83
C VAL A 170 -3.25 -46.62 8.70
N THR A 171 -1.95 -46.91 8.67
CA THR A 171 -1.44 -47.95 7.78
C THR A 171 -2.14 -49.25 8.17
N PRO A 172 -2.81 -49.93 7.23
CA PRO A 172 -3.48 -51.19 7.55
C PRO A 172 -2.44 -52.19 8.08
N PRO A 173 -2.78 -53.02 9.09
CA PRO A 173 -1.85 -54.01 9.62
C PRO A 173 -1.42 -54.94 8.47
N GLY A 174 -0.10 -55.01 8.24
CA GLY A 174 0.48 -55.87 7.22
C GLY A 174 0.15 -57.36 7.46
N PRO A 175 0.18 -58.20 6.42
CA PRO A 175 -0.24 -59.60 6.52
C PRO A 175 0.64 -60.36 7.52
N VAL A 176 0.00 -60.97 8.52
CA VAL A 176 0.64 -61.82 9.52
C VAL A 176 1.01 -63.14 8.85
N GLY A 177 2.31 -63.46 8.85
CA GLY A 177 2.79 -64.84 8.71
C GLY A 177 3.39 -65.18 7.34
N ALA A 178 4.71 -65.04 7.22
CA ALA A 178 5.49 -65.90 6.35
C ALA A 178 6.40 -66.77 7.26
N PRO A 179 6.36 -68.11 7.16
CA PRO A 179 7.15 -68.98 8.03
C PRO A 179 8.64 -68.84 7.73
N ARG A 180 9.44 -68.58 8.78
CA ARG A 180 10.90 -68.60 8.73
C ARG A 180 11.37 -70.02 8.36
N ARG A 181 11.93 -70.18 7.17
CA ARG A 181 12.70 -71.39 6.80
C ARG A 181 13.88 -71.53 7.77
N SER A 182 13.90 -72.62 8.53
CA SER A 182 15.04 -73.05 9.32
C SER A 182 16.22 -73.35 8.39
N ARG A 183 17.34 -72.66 8.59
CA ARG A 183 18.64 -73.09 8.06
C ARG A 183 19.11 -74.26 8.92
N GLY A 184 19.47 -75.36 8.26
CA GLY A 184 20.01 -76.55 8.89
C GLY A 184 21.34 -76.28 9.58
N ASN A 185 21.59 -77.01 10.66
CA ASN A 185 22.85 -77.04 11.38
C ASN A 185 23.61 -78.31 10.95
N PRO A 186 24.81 -78.23 10.36
CA PRO A 186 25.62 -79.38 10.03
C PRO A 186 26.61 -79.64 11.17
N SER A 187 26.25 -80.55 12.07
CA SER A 187 27.20 -81.16 12.99
C SER A 187 26.60 -82.47 13.45
N ASP A 188 27.00 -83.56 12.80
CA ASP A 188 27.19 -84.88 13.40
C ASP A 188 27.81 -85.77 12.31
N ALA A 189 29.12 -85.57 12.11
CA ALA A 189 30.00 -86.57 11.54
C ALA A 189 30.84 -87.09 12.72
N GLY A 190 30.55 -88.34 13.11
CA GLY A 190 31.25 -89.12 14.12
C GLY A 190 30.88 -90.58 13.93
#